data_AF-A0A7S1VSW9-F1
#
_entry.id   AF-A0A7S1VSW9-F1
#
_cell.length_a   1.000
_cell.length_b   1.000
_cell.length_c   1.000
_cell.angle_alpha   90.00
_cell.angle_beta   90.00
_cell.angle_gamma   90.00
#
_symmetry.space_group_name_H-M   'P 1'
#
loop_
_entity.id
_entity.type
_entity.pdbx_description
1 polymer ?
#
loop_
_entity_poly.entity_id
_entity_poly.type
_entity_poly.pdbx_seq_one_letter_code
_entity_poly.pdbx_strand_id
1 'polypeptide(L)'
;LLPNPSTLPLARIAQSKFDNASNVFFYRSRAGDDFWYNSTRYRNAPLEVADRLMQPSSIGNDLPKEEWYKQYSNSKYCLAIRGDTPHTHALLRSVRVGCIPVVVSDFFNAYAPTFKSTLNMEDYAIFVEEDEFIHHTAASLNNAIQSITKEELGYKLEGMKFAQRVTATDAN
;
A
#
# COMPACT_ATOMS: atom_id res chain seq x y z
N LEU A 1 14.87 9.14 4.56
CA LEU A 1 15.02 7.70 4.23
C LEU A 1 13.85 6.92 4.82
N LEU A 2 13.01 6.30 3.99
CA LEU A 2 11.91 5.46 4.48
C LEU A 2 12.48 4.20 5.17
N PRO A 3 11.92 3.75 6.31
CA PRO A 3 12.50 2.67 7.12
C PRO A 3 12.60 1.37 6.34
N ASN A 4 13.70 0.61 6.43
CA ASN A 4 13.78 -0.72 5.80
C ASN A 4 12.61 -1.60 6.32
N PRO A 5 11.87 -2.35 5.48
CA PRO A 5 10.79 -3.22 5.94
C PRO A 5 11.18 -4.11 7.13
N SER A 6 12.40 -4.66 7.15
CA SER A 6 12.86 -5.51 8.26
C SER A 6 12.89 -4.79 9.62
N THR A 7 13.01 -3.47 9.62
CA THR A 7 13.04 -2.63 10.84
C THR A 7 11.65 -2.27 11.36
N LEU A 8 10.57 -2.56 10.63
CA LEU A 8 9.22 -2.31 11.09
C LEU A 8 8.73 -3.46 11.99
N PRO A 9 8.07 -3.15 13.13
CA PRO A 9 7.39 -4.16 13.93
C PRO A 9 6.38 -4.95 13.12
N LEU A 10 6.29 -6.25 13.43
CA LEU A 10 5.30 -7.14 12.83
C LEU A 10 3.96 -6.94 13.56
N ALA A 11 3.03 -6.22 12.94
CA ALA A 11 1.71 -6.00 13.53
C ALA A 11 0.84 -7.25 13.38
N ARG A 12 0.08 -7.58 14.43
CA ARG A 12 -0.93 -8.64 14.34
C ARG A 12 -2.04 -8.20 13.38
N ILE A 13 -2.21 -8.95 12.30
CA ILE A 13 -3.32 -8.74 11.36
C ILE A 13 -4.62 -9.29 11.97
N ALA A 14 -5.61 -8.44 12.14
CA ALA A 14 -6.93 -8.78 12.67
C ALA A 14 -7.98 -7.78 12.16
N GLN A 15 -9.24 -8.21 12.09
CA GLN A 15 -10.36 -7.33 11.74
C GLN A 15 -10.43 -6.11 12.66
N SER A 16 -10.25 -6.29 13.97
CA SER A 16 -10.25 -5.19 14.94
C SER A 16 -9.13 -4.17 14.71
N LYS A 17 -7.94 -4.60 14.27
CA LYS A 17 -6.86 -3.67 13.88
C LYS A 17 -7.30 -2.84 12.68
N PHE A 18 -7.90 -3.49 11.68
CA PHE A 18 -8.37 -2.83 10.48
C PHE A 18 -9.49 -1.83 10.79
N ASP A 19 -10.48 -2.23 11.60
CA ASP A 19 -11.62 -1.39 11.96
C ASP A 19 -11.20 -0.16 12.79
N ASN A 20 -10.24 -0.34 13.70
CA ASN A 20 -9.73 0.72 14.59
C ASN A 20 -8.71 1.66 13.93
N ALA A 21 -8.22 1.34 12.74
CA ALA A 21 -7.26 2.20 12.04
C ALA A 21 -7.90 3.56 11.73
N SER A 22 -7.25 4.64 12.14
CA SER A 22 -7.83 5.99 12.03
C SER A 22 -7.90 6.46 10.59
N ASN A 23 -6.90 6.16 9.76
CA ASN A 23 -6.81 6.65 8.39
C ASN A 23 -7.34 5.63 7.39
N VAL A 24 -8.06 6.11 6.38
CA VAL A 24 -8.48 5.31 5.24
C VAL A 24 -7.27 5.00 4.37
N PHE A 25 -6.63 6.04 3.80
CA PHE A 25 -5.43 5.89 2.99
C PHE A 25 -4.17 6.41 3.69
N PHE A 26 -3.05 5.79 3.37
CA PHE A 26 -1.72 6.34 3.60
C PHE A 26 -0.90 6.37 2.33
N TYR A 27 -0.23 7.50 2.09
CA TYR A 27 0.78 7.61 1.06
C TYR A 27 1.76 8.74 1.37
N ARG A 28 3.05 8.48 1.13
CA ARG A 28 4.13 9.46 1.25
C ARG A 28 5.05 9.39 0.05
N SER A 29 5.17 10.51 -0.66
CA SER A 29 6.22 10.71 -1.66
C SER A 29 7.38 11.51 -1.06
N ARG A 30 8.51 11.54 -1.75
CA ARG A 30 9.64 12.41 -1.42
C ARG A 30 9.52 13.70 -2.20
N ALA A 31 9.67 14.83 -1.54
CA ALA A 31 9.67 16.12 -2.22
C ALA A 31 10.90 16.26 -3.13
N GLY A 32 10.69 16.65 -4.40
CA GLY A 32 11.77 16.97 -5.34
C GLY A 32 12.44 15.77 -6.02
N ASP A 33 11.89 14.57 -5.90
CA ASP A 33 12.39 13.42 -6.65
C ASP A 33 11.86 13.44 -8.10
N ASP A 34 12.76 13.66 -9.06
CA ASP A 34 12.53 13.30 -10.46
C ASP A 34 12.77 11.79 -10.61
N PHE A 35 11.68 11.02 -10.72
CA PHE A 35 11.76 9.58 -10.88
C PHE A 35 11.90 9.16 -12.33
N TRP A 36 12.59 8.05 -12.58
CA TRP A 36 12.84 7.56 -13.93
C TRP A 36 11.55 6.91 -14.49
N TYR A 37 11.50 6.72 -15.81
CA TYR A 37 10.40 6.02 -16.52
C TYR A 37 8.98 6.57 -16.28
N ASN A 38 8.82 7.90 -16.23
CA ASN A 38 7.51 8.56 -16.13
C ASN A 38 6.68 8.12 -14.90
N SER A 39 7.35 7.65 -13.83
CA SER A 39 6.68 7.25 -12.59
C SER A 39 6.30 8.44 -11.71
N THR A 40 6.91 9.61 -11.93
CA THR A 40 6.63 10.87 -11.22
C THR A 40 5.16 11.24 -11.26
N ARG A 41 4.49 11.17 -12.42
CA ARG A 41 3.06 11.49 -12.54
C ARG A 41 2.20 10.60 -11.64
N TYR A 42 2.51 9.31 -11.55
CA TYR A 42 1.78 8.38 -10.69
C TYR A 42 2.00 8.66 -9.21
N ARG A 43 3.23 9.03 -8.84
CA ARG A 43 3.59 9.32 -7.45
C ARG A 43 3.04 10.65 -6.96
N ASN A 44 2.89 11.63 -7.83
CA ASN A 44 2.34 12.92 -7.47
C ASN A 44 0.80 12.95 -7.50
N ALA A 45 0.17 12.09 -8.30
CA ALA A 45 -1.29 12.08 -8.44
C ALA A 45 -2.06 12.01 -7.10
N PRO A 46 -1.72 11.16 -6.11
CA PRO A 46 -2.41 11.19 -4.82
C PRO A 46 -2.26 12.50 -4.05
N LEU A 47 -1.12 13.19 -4.22
CA LEU A 47 -0.84 14.45 -3.53
C LEU A 47 -1.75 15.58 -4.03
N GLU A 48 -2.04 15.58 -5.34
CA GLU A 48 -2.89 16.57 -6.01
C GLU A 48 -4.39 16.37 -5.71
N VAL A 49 -4.78 15.20 -5.22
CA VAL A 49 -6.18 14.84 -4.99
C VAL A 49 -6.48 14.46 -3.54
N ALA A 50 -5.55 14.75 -2.62
CA ALA A 50 -5.60 14.29 -1.24
C ALA A 50 -6.90 14.68 -0.50
N ASP A 51 -7.46 15.84 -0.83
CA ASP A 51 -8.73 16.37 -0.30
C ASP A 51 -9.97 15.63 -0.83
N ARG A 52 -9.86 15.02 -2.03
CA ARG A 52 -10.93 14.25 -2.69
C ARG A 52 -10.91 12.76 -2.36
N LEU A 53 -9.88 12.27 -1.68
CA LEU A 53 -9.85 10.91 -1.15
C LEU A 53 -10.77 10.77 0.06
N MET A 54 -11.23 9.55 0.33
CA MET A 54 -11.97 9.24 1.55
C MET A 54 -11.19 9.70 2.80
N GLN A 55 -11.89 10.36 3.71
CA GLN A 55 -11.29 10.98 4.90
C GLN A 55 -11.62 10.20 6.18
N PRO A 56 -10.73 10.26 7.21
CA PRO A 56 -9.44 10.93 7.16
C PRO A 56 -8.39 10.09 6.41
N SER A 57 -7.48 10.74 5.68
CA SER A 57 -6.37 10.09 5.00
C SER A 57 -5.04 10.82 5.25
N SER A 58 -3.96 10.05 5.34
CA SER A 58 -2.61 10.56 5.61
C SER A 58 -1.79 10.57 4.32
N ILE A 59 -2.01 11.60 3.52
CA ILE A 59 -1.37 11.82 2.22
C ILE A 59 -0.44 13.03 2.32
N GLY A 60 0.71 12.96 1.65
CA GLY A 60 1.58 14.12 1.51
C GLY A 60 3.00 13.73 1.19
N ASN A 61 3.91 14.69 1.39
CA ASN A 61 5.34 14.43 1.32
C ASN A 61 5.87 13.99 2.69
N ASP A 62 7.19 13.88 2.77
CA ASP A 62 8.00 13.45 3.91
C ASP A 62 7.40 13.70 5.31
N LEU A 63 7.57 12.71 6.19
CA LEU A 63 7.25 12.80 7.61
C LEU A 63 8.47 12.38 8.45
N PRO A 64 8.63 12.92 9.67
CA PRO A 64 9.55 12.36 10.65
C PRO A 64 9.28 10.85 10.84
N LYS A 65 10.33 10.06 11.03
CA LYS A 65 10.25 8.58 11.07
C LYS A 65 9.16 8.04 12.00
N GLU A 66 9.06 8.58 13.21
CA GLU A 66 8.09 8.14 14.21
C GLU A 66 6.65 8.46 13.79
N GLU A 67 6.41 9.66 13.27
CA GLU A 67 5.09 10.05 12.77
C GLU A 67 4.73 9.27 11.51
N TRP A 68 5.70 9.02 10.62
CA TRP A 68 5.52 8.16 9.46
C TRP A 68 5.05 6.77 9.89
N TYR A 69 5.73 6.14 10.86
CA TYR A 69 5.38 4.81 11.32
C TYR A 69 4.00 4.78 12.00
N LYS A 70 3.72 5.76 12.86
CA LYS A 70 2.43 5.88 13.54
C LYS A 70 1.29 6.00 12.53
N GLN A 71 1.41 6.91 11.58
CA GLN A 71 0.39 7.15 10.55
C GLN A 71 0.25 5.92 9.64
N TYR A 72 1.36 5.30 9.24
CA TYR A 72 1.37 4.15 8.37
C TYR A 72 0.73 2.90 8.99
N SER A 73 1.09 2.59 10.25
CA SER A 73 0.52 1.46 10.98
C SER A 73 -0.96 1.66 11.32
N ASN A 74 -1.37 2.91 11.51
CA ASN A 74 -2.76 3.29 11.82
C ASN A 74 -3.62 3.57 10.57
N SER A 75 -3.25 2.99 9.43
CA SER A 75 -4.00 3.11 8.17
C SER A 75 -4.60 1.79 7.74
N LYS A 76 -5.74 1.87 7.05
CA LYS A 76 -6.46 0.72 6.46
C LYS A 76 -5.83 0.29 5.15
N TYR A 77 -5.59 1.25 4.27
CA TYR A 77 -5.09 1.05 2.92
C TYR A 77 -3.82 1.85 2.67
N CYS A 78 -2.78 1.22 2.13
CA CYS A 78 -1.48 1.84 1.90
C CYS A 78 -1.13 1.79 0.42
N LEU A 79 -0.95 2.96 -0.19
CA LEU A 79 -0.71 3.02 -1.63
C LEU A 79 0.71 2.52 -1.95
N ALA A 80 0.78 1.50 -2.80
CA ALA A 80 1.99 0.91 -3.36
C ALA A 80 2.06 1.26 -4.85
N ILE A 81 2.47 2.50 -5.13
CA ILE A 81 2.54 3.05 -6.48
C ILE A 81 3.85 2.64 -7.16
N ARG A 82 3.79 2.33 -8.45
CA ARG A 82 4.97 1.98 -9.27
C ARG A 82 6.17 2.92 -9.08
N GLY A 83 7.35 2.36 -9.29
CA GLY A 83 8.62 3.07 -9.38
C GLY A 83 9.77 2.16 -9.79
N ASP A 84 10.99 2.65 -9.66
CA ASP A 84 12.19 2.06 -10.28
C ASP A 84 12.73 0.76 -9.63
N THR A 85 12.04 0.15 -8.67
CA THR A 85 12.51 -1.11 -8.05
C THR A 85 11.48 -2.25 -8.06
N PRO A 86 11.88 -3.49 -8.45
CA PRO A 86 10.96 -4.62 -8.69
C PRO A 86 10.28 -5.19 -7.43
N HIS A 87 10.59 -4.63 -6.27
CA HIS A 87 9.96 -4.95 -4.99
C HIS A 87 9.78 -3.65 -4.24
N THR A 88 8.66 -2.96 -4.45
CA THR A 88 8.43 -1.73 -3.72
C THR A 88 8.41 -2.08 -2.25
N HIS A 89 9.41 -1.63 -1.48
CA HIS A 89 9.43 -1.78 -0.03
C HIS A 89 8.10 -1.36 0.61
N ALA A 90 7.32 -0.49 -0.04
CA ALA A 90 5.95 -0.16 0.33
C ALA A 90 5.03 -1.39 0.44
N LEU A 91 5.07 -2.36 -0.48
CA LEU A 91 4.26 -3.57 -0.40
C LEU A 91 4.61 -4.37 0.87
N LEU A 92 5.89 -4.70 1.05
CA LEU A 92 6.37 -5.49 2.18
C LEU A 92 6.13 -4.78 3.51
N ARG A 93 6.36 -3.47 3.57
CA ARG A 93 6.05 -2.65 4.75
C ARG A 93 4.55 -2.70 5.07
N SER A 94 3.67 -2.66 4.05
CA SER A 94 2.21 -2.62 4.24
C SER A 94 1.74 -3.93 4.86
N VAL A 95 2.21 -5.05 4.31
CA VAL A 95 1.97 -6.39 4.85
C VAL A 95 2.49 -6.51 6.29
N ARG A 96 3.69 -5.99 6.61
CA ARG A 96 4.23 -6.05 7.96
C ARG A 96 3.41 -5.28 8.99
N VAL A 97 2.85 -4.12 8.64
CA VAL A 97 2.03 -3.32 9.58
C VAL A 97 0.53 -3.62 9.50
N GLY A 98 0.12 -4.60 8.69
CA GLY A 98 -1.28 -4.98 8.51
C GLY A 98 -2.12 -3.91 7.82
N CYS A 99 -1.53 -3.14 6.91
CA CYS A 99 -2.21 -2.17 6.05
C CYS A 99 -2.43 -2.81 4.68
N ILE A 100 -3.66 -2.86 4.16
CA ILE A 100 -3.94 -3.51 2.87
C ILE A 100 -3.26 -2.71 1.76
N PRO A 101 -2.31 -3.29 1.00
CA PRO A 101 -1.67 -2.59 -0.10
C PRO A 101 -2.65 -2.35 -1.24
N VAL A 102 -2.70 -1.10 -1.72
CA VAL A 102 -3.37 -0.71 -2.97
C VAL A 102 -2.29 -0.48 -4.02
N VAL A 103 -2.14 -1.44 -4.91
CA VAL A 103 -1.09 -1.49 -5.93
C VAL A 103 -1.56 -0.75 -7.18
N VAL A 104 -0.78 0.24 -7.59
CA VAL A 104 -0.99 0.98 -8.84
C VAL A 104 0.18 0.64 -9.76
N SER A 105 0.04 -0.47 -10.49
CA SER A 105 1.01 -0.91 -11.48
C SER A 105 0.50 -2.10 -12.29
N ASP A 106 0.40 -1.94 -13.60
CA ASP A 106 -0.11 -3.00 -14.50
C ASP A 106 0.87 -4.16 -14.64
N PHE A 107 2.16 -3.88 -14.43
CA PHE A 107 3.23 -4.85 -14.57
C PHE A 107 3.74 -5.41 -13.23
N PHE A 108 3.13 -5.04 -12.10
CA PHE A 108 3.61 -5.47 -10.78
C PHE A 108 3.64 -6.99 -10.64
N ASN A 109 2.59 -7.64 -11.13
CA ASN A 109 2.47 -9.10 -11.14
C ASN A 109 3.48 -9.77 -12.08
N ALA A 110 4.03 -9.06 -13.07
CA ALA A 110 5.10 -9.56 -13.93
C ALA A 110 6.47 -9.48 -13.22
N TYR A 111 6.70 -8.42 -12.44
CA TYR A 111 8.02 -8.09 -11.89
C TYR A 111 8.25 -8.44 -10.43
N ALA A 112 7.25 -8.87 -9.65
CA ALA A 112 7.47 -9.38 -8.30
C ALA A 112 7.87 -10.87 -8.35
N PRO A 113 9.17 -11.25 -8.36
CA PRO A 113 9.59 -12.60 -8.73
C PRO A 113 9.72 -13.55 -7.53
N THR A 114 9.76 -13.03 -6.29
CA THR A 114 10.29 -13.82 -5.16
C THR A 114 9.29 -14.81 -4.56
N PHE A 115 7.98 -14.63 -4.78
CA PHE A 115 6.97 -15.48 -4.12
C PHE A 115 5.83 -15.96 -5.01
N LYS A 116 5.88 -15.79 -6.35
CA LYS A 116 4.72 -16.11 -7.23
C LYS A 116 4.22 -17.55 -7.12
N SER A 117 5.08 -18.51 -6.79
CA SER A 117 4.69 -19.91 -6.60
C SER A 117 3.97 -20.18 -5.27
N THR A 118 4.09 -19.26 -4.30
CA THR A 118 3.60 -19.45 -2.93
C THR A 118 2.55 -18.42 -2.54
N LEU A 119 2.62 -17.19 -3.05
CA LEU A 119 1.75 -16.07 -2.72
C LEU A 119 1.07 -15.53 -3.97
N ASN A 120 -0.26 -15.56 -3.99
CA ASN A 120 -1.04 -14.76 -4.91
C ASN A 120 -1.29 -13.37 -4.29
N MET A 121 -0.83 -12.31 -4.96
CA MET A 121 -1.02 -10.95 -4.48
C MET A 121 -2.49 -10.53 -4.46
N GLU A 122 -3.30 -11.10 -5.33
CA GLU A 122 -4.75 -10.86 -5.34
C GLU A 122 -5.41 -11.33 -4.03
N ASP A 123 -4.77 -12.22 -3.25
CA ASP A 123 -5.34 -12.66 -1.98
C ASP A 123 -5.19 -11.61 -0.87
N TYR A 124 -4.31 -10.61 -1.02
CA TYR A 124 -4.01 -9.66 0.06
C TYR A 124 -3.81 -8.21 -0.37
N ALA A 125 -3.81 -7.94 -1.68
CA ALA A 125 -3.69 -6.61 -2.26
C ALA A 125 -4.93 -6.24 -3.07
N ILE A 126 -5.08 -4.95 -3.31
CA ILE A 126 -6.06 -4.37 -4.23
C ILE A 126 -5.29 -3.78 -5.39
N PHE A 127 -5.74 -4.00 -6.62
CA PHE A 127 -5.09 -3.49 -7.82
C PHE A 127 -5.93 -2.39 -8.45
N VAL A 128 -5.26 -1.33 -8.87
CA VAL A 128 -5.85 -0.23 -9.62
C VAL A 128 -5.06 -0.08 -10.91
N GLU A 129 -5.77 -0.08 -12.04
CA GLU A 129 -5.19 0.09 -13.37
C GLU A 129 -4.52 1.44 -13.49
N GLU A 130 -3.34 1.47 -14.12
CA GLU A 130 -2.55 2.69 -14.26
C GLU A 130 -3.25 3.78 -15.06
N ASP A 131 -4.00 3.40 -16.11
CA ASP A 131 -4.71 4.34 -16.98
C ASP A 131 -5.86 5.03 -16.22
N GLU A 132 -6.71 4.25 -15.56
CA GLU A 132 -7.80 4.73 -14.71
C GLU A 132 -7.24 5.57 -13.55
N PHE A 133 -6.12 5.16 -12.96
CA PHE A 133 -5.47 5.91 -11.90
C PHE A 133 -4.96 7.29 -12.34
N ILE A 134 -4.43 7.43 -13.54
CA ILE A 134 -3.91 8.72 -14.03
C ILE A 134 -5.03 9.66 -14.45
N HIS A 135 -6.07 9.15 -15.11
CA HIS A 135 -7.17 10.00 -15.57
C HIS A 135 -8.19 10.32 -14.46
N HIS A 136 -8.35 9.41 -13.48
CA HIS A 136 -9.40 9.48 -12.47
C HIS A 136 -8.92 9.11 -11.05
N THR A 137 -7.72 9.58 -10.65
CA THR A 137 -7.01 9.19 -9.42
C THR A 137 -7.88 9.06 -8.16
N ALA A 138 -8.67 10.07 -7.83
CA ALA A 138 -9.48 10.03 -6.61
C ALA A 138 -10.62 9.01 -6.71
N ALA A 139 -11.30 8.98 -7.86
CA ALA A 139 -12.40 8.06 -8.09
C ALA A 139 -11.90 6.61 -8.13
N SER A 140 -10.79 6.34 -8.82
CA SER A 140 -10.22 5.00 -8.93
C SER A 140 -9.81 4.44 -7.57
N LEU A 141 -9.14 5.24 -6.73
CA LEU A 141 -8.77 4.83 -5.37
C LEU A 141 -9.99 4.62 -4.47
N ASN A 142 -10.94 5.56 -4.46
CA ASN A 142 -12.14 5.45 -3.61
C ASN A 142 -13.01 4.26 -4.03
N ASN A 143 -13.25 4.07 -5.34
CA ASN A 143 -14.06 2.98 -5.86
C ASN A 143 -13.40 1.61 -5.58
N ALA A 144 -12.07 1.52 -5.69
CA ALA A 144 -11.34 0.29 -5.43
C ALA A 144 -11.52 -0.24 -4.00
N ILE A 145 -11.75 0.65 -3.02
CA ILE A 145 -11.99 0.22 -1.63
C ILE A 145 -13.47 0.17 -1.26
N GLN A 146 -14.33 0.96 -1.91
CA GLN A 146 -15.77 0.96 -1.65
C GLN A 146 -16.48 -0.25 -2.25
N SER A 147 -15.94 -0.81 -3.33
CA SER A 147 -16.46 -2.03 -3.96
C SER A 147 -16.21 -3.29 -3.14
N ILE A 148 -15.33 -3.23 -2.13
CA ILE A 148 -14.94 -4.39 -1.32
C ILE A 148 -16.05 -4.73 -0.32
N THR A 149 -16.61 -5.93 -0.47
CA THR A 149 -17.56 -6.47 0.50
C THR A 149 -16.86 -6.84 1.82
N LYS A 150 -17.65 -6.97 2.90
CA LYS A 150 -17.13 -7.43 4.19
C LYS A 150 -16.48 -8.82 4.10
N GLU A 151 -17.03 -9.69 3.25
CA GLU A 151 -16.52 -11.04 3.02
C GLU A 151 -15.16 -11.00 2.30
N GLU A 152 -15.07 -10.25 1.20
CA GLU A 152 -13.80 -10.04 0.48
C GLU A 152 -12.74 -9.41 1.37
N LEU A 153 -13.11 -8.42 2.19
CA LEU A 153 -12.21 -7.83 3.18
C LEU A 153 -11.68 -8.90 4.15
N GLY A 154 -12.53 -9.82 4.61
CA GLY A 154 -12.14 -10.95 5.43
C GLY A 154 -11.09 -11.82 4.75
N TYR A 155 -11.31 -12.16 3.47
CA TYR A 155 -10.34 -12.91 2.67
C TYR A 155 -9.02 -12.15 2.50
N LYS A 156 -9.05 -10.83 2.23
CA LYS A 156 -7.84 -9.99 2.14
C LYS A 156 -7.03 -10.04 3.43
N LEU A 157 -7.68 -9.99 4.59
CA LEU A 157 -6.99 -10.05 5.88
C LEU A 157 -6.39 -11.44 6.15
N GLU A 158 -7.06 -12.53 5.76
CA GLU A 158 -6.49 -13.88 5.86
C GLU A 158 -5.30 -14.09 4.91
N GLY A 159 -5.43 -13.65 3.66
CA GLY A 159 -4.34 -13.66 2.69
C GLY A 159 -3.14 -12.86 3.19
N MET A 160 -3.39 -11.71 3.83
CA MET A 160 -2.33 -10.89 4.39
C MET A 160 -1.63 -11.55 5.59
N LYS A 161 -2.37 -12.28 6.45
CA LYS A 161 -1.73 -13.10 7.52
C LYS A 161 -0.79 -14.14 6.94
N PHE A 162 -1.21 -14.79 5.86
CA PHE A 162 -0.36 -15.76 5.17
C PHE A 162 0.87 -15.11 4.53
N ALA A 163 0.68 -14.01 3.78
CA ALA A 163 1.77 -13.23 3.20
C ALA A 163 2.75 -12.72 4.26
N GLN A 164 2.25 -12.28 5.42
CA GLN A 164 3.07 -11.83 6.53
C GLN A 164 3.92 -12.96 7.11
N ARG A 165 3.40 -14.19 7.23
CA ARG A 165 4.19 -15.36 7.67
C ARG A 165 5.30 -15.70 6.69
N VAL A 166 4.98 -15.77 5.40
CA VAL A 166 5.94 -16.10 4.34
C VAL A 166 7.04 -15.04 4.22
N THR A 167 6.69 -13.76 4.31
CA THR A 167 7.66 -12.65 4.17
C THR A 167 8.42 -12.31 5.45
N ALA A 168 7.95 -12.73 6.63
CA ALA A 168 8.65 -12.52 7.89
C ALA A 168 9.73 -13.56 8.18
N THR A 169 9.58 -14.80 7.68
CA THR A 169 10.56 -15.88 7.87
C THR A 169 11.87 -15.63 7.13
N ASP A 170 11.86 -14.85 6.05
CA ASP A 170 13.05 -14.54 5.25
C ASP A 170 13.82 -13.29 5.72
N ALA A 171 13.37 -12.67 6.82
CA ALA A 171 13.99 -11.47 7.39
C ALA A 171 14.94 -11.77 8.57
N ASN A 172 15.21 -13.05 8.85
CA ASN A 172 16.13 -13.53 9.88
C ASN A 172 17.36 -14.19 9.27
#